data_AF-A0A1W0A3B9-F1
#
_entry.id   AF-A0A1W0A3B9-F1
#
_cell.length_a   1.000
_cell.length_b   1.000
_cell.length_c   1.000
_cell.angle_alpha   90.00
_cell.angle_beta   90.00
_cell.angle_gamma   90.00
#
_symmetry.space_group_name_H-M   'P 1'
#
loop_
_entity.id
_entity.type
_entity.pdbx_description
1 polymer ?
#
loop_
_entity_poly.entity_id
_entity_poly.type
_entity_poly.pdbx_seq_one_letter_code
_entity_poly.pdbx_strand_id
1 'polypeptide(L)'
;MSARYDDVLMAVVQQEGSIKGLLHAFFDFLHRKTDLYVVSDNPKRSMGFAPGQAQNLVLNSFQSFPMKPIEDVQPQVAAAPHAQKEKKTSTRSQVEITEEGKQVPVGNGGFTDKYTWTQSLQDLTVSIPIPKGTKSKDLNVKFTQSTLCVKMKGKDEPVVEGKFGGKIKVEDSLWSLESNEALVVSLEKAAPKT
;
A
#
# COMPACT_ATOMS: atom_id res chain seq x y z
N MET A 1 16.36 -6.49 -26.60
CA MET A 1 16.57 -7.64 -25.70
C MET A 1 16.08 -8.90 -26.41
N SER A 2 16.72 -10.04 -26.17
CA SER A 2 16.37 -11.30 -26.81
C SER A 2 15.02 -11.81 -26.30
N ALA A 3 14.08 -12.11 -27.20
CA ALA A 3 12.75 -12.66 -26.93
C ALA A 3 12.78 -14.13 -26.42
N ARG A 4 13.91 -14.58 -25.86
CA ARG A 4 14.18 -15.98 -25.52
C ARG A 4 13.18 -16.55 -24.51
N TYR A 5 12.63 -15.71 -23.64
CA TYR A 5 11.76 -16.14 -22.55
C TYR A 5 10.32 -15.66 -22.71
N ASP A 6 9.99 -15.00 -23.82
CA ASP A 6 8.71 -14.34 -24.02
C ASP A 6 7.57 -15.36 -24.03
N ASP A 7 7.74 -16.50 -24.71
CA ASP A 7 6.73 -17.56 -24.75
C ASP A 7 6.41 -18.13 -23.37
N VAL A 8 7.43 -18.31 -22.53
CA VAL A 8 7.27 -18.83 -21.15
C VAL A 8 6.57 -17.79 -20.29
N LEU A 9 6.98 -16.53 -20.38
CA LEU A 9 6.37 -15.45 -19.60
C LEU A 9 4.93 -15.20 -20.04
N MET A 10 4.64 -15.27 -21.34
CA MET A 10 3.28 -15.14 -21.87
C MET A 10 2.38 -16.29 -21.42
N ALA A 11 2.88 -17.53 -21.38
CA ALA A 11 2.12 -18.65 -20.84
C ALA A 11 1.74 -18.43 -19.37
N VAL A 12 2.66 -17.91 -18.55
CA VAL A 12 2.36 -17.59 -17.15
C VAL A 12 1.36 -16.43 -17.03
N VAL A 13 1.48 -15.38 -17.86
CA VAL A 13 0.51 -14.27 -17.89
C VAL A 13 -0.90 -14.77 -18.24
N GLN A 14 -1.02 -15.65 -19.23
CA GLN A 14 -2.30 -16.23 -19.63
C GLN A 14 -2.93 -17.06 -18.51
N GLN A 15 -2.12 -17.81 -17.77
CA GLN A 15 -2.58 -18.64 -16.66
C GLN A 15 -2.99 -17.81 -15.44
N GLU A 16 -2.19 -16.80 -15.08
CA GLU A 16 -2.43 -15.96 -13.90
C GLU A 16 -3.46 -14.85 -14.15
N GLY A 17 -3.75 -14.55 -15.42
CA GLY A 17 -4.77 -13.58 -15.85
C GLY A 17 -4.51 -12.13 -15.46
N SER A 18 -3.37 -11.82 -14.83
CA SER A 18 -3.03 -10.46 -14.39
C SER A 18 -1.51 -10.29 -14.21
N ILE A 19 -1.03 -9.05 -14.38
CA ILE A 19 0.38 -8.70 -14.08
C ILE A 19 0.73 -8.97 -12.61
N LYS A 20 -0.23 -8.76 -11.71
CA LYS A 20 -0.06 -8.99 -10.28
C LYS A 20 0.09 -10.48 -9.98
N GLY A 21 -0.67 -11.35 -10.65
CA GLY A 21 -0.51 -12.80 -10.57
C GLY A 21 0.83 -13.26 -11.14
N LEU A 22 1.25 -12.74 -12.30
CA LEU A 22 2.58 -13.01 -12.86
C LEU A 22 3.69 -12.68 -11.86
N LEU A 23 3.67 -11.46 -11.30
CA LEU A 23 4.67 -11.02 -10.34
C LEU A 23 4.65 -11.89 -9.07
N HIS A 24 3.46 -12.27 -8.60
CA HIS A 24 3.34 -13.19 -7.47
C HIS A 24 3.95 -14.55 -7.78
N ALA A 25 3.62 -15.17 -8.93
CA ALA A 25 4.19 -16.45 -9.35
C ALA A 25 5.72 -16.38 -9.52
N PHE A 26 6.23 -15.27 -10.04
CA PHE A 26 7.66 -15.01 -10.19
C PHE A 26 8.36 -14.90 -8.82
N PHE A 27 7.85 -14.08 -7.91
CA PHE A 27 8.43 -13.93 -6.57
C PHE A 27 8.26 -15.19 -5.70
N ASP A 28 7.17 -15.93 -5.87
CA ASP A 28 6.98 -17.24 -5.23
C ASP A 28 7.99 -18.28 -5.75
N PHE A 29 8.28 -18.28 -7.05
CA PHE A 29 9.38 -19.08 -7.60
C PHE A 29 10.72 -18.70 -6.98
N LEU A 30 11.05 -17.40 -6.95
CA LEU A 30 12.30 -16.91 -6.37
C LEU A 30 12.40 -17.28 -4.88
N HIS A 31 11.33 -17.10 -4.12
CA HIS A 31 11.28 -17.45 -2.71
C HIS A 31 11.56 -18.93 -2.46
N ARG A 32 11.04 -19.83 -3.32
CA ARG A 32 11.19 -21.28 -3.14
C ARG A 32 12.47 -21.86 -3.71
N LYS A 33 13.07 -21.21 -4.72
CA LYS A 33 14.14 -21.79 -5.54
C LYS A 33 15.44 -21.00 -5.51
N THR A 34 15.48 -19.83 -4.88
CA THR A 34 16.69 -19.01 -4.77
C THR A 34 16.92 -18.54 -3.34
N ASP A 35 18.09 -17.96 -3.10
CA ASP A 35 18.46 -17.36 -1.82
C ASP A 35 18.10 -15.87 -1.72
N LEU A 36 17.30 -15.34 -2.67
CA LEU A 36 16.93 -13.92 -2.73
C LEU A 36 16.25 -13.43 -1.45
N TYR A 37 15.50 -14.30 -0.77
CA TYR A 37 14.79 -13.98 0.49
C TYR A 37 15.54 -14.43 1.75
N VAL A 38 16.76 -14.95 1.59
CA VAL A 38 17.60 -15.35 2.71
C VAL A 38 18.48 -14.16 3.11
N VAL A 39 18.34 -13.71 4.35
CA VAL A 39 19.15 -12.60 4.89
C VAL A 39 20.27 -13.16 5.75
N SER A 40 21.50 -12.70 5.52
CA SER A 40 22.63 -12.97 6.41
C SER A 40 23.49 -11.72 6.61
N ASP A 41 23.90 -11.51 7.85
CA ASP A 41 24.86 -10.48 8.29
C ASP A 41 26.30 -11.00 8.37
N ASN A 42 26.51 -12.29 8.09
CA ASN A 42 27.80 -12.95 8.25
C ASN A 42 28.60 -12.92 6.93
N PRO A 43 29.71 -12.17 6.86
CA PRO A 43 30.51 -12.03 5.64
C PRO A 43 31.22 -13.33 5.22
N LYS A 44 31.21 -14.37 6.07
CA LYS A 44 31.80 -15.69 5.77
C LYS A 44 30.79 -16.68 5.18
N ARG A 45 29.50 -16.33 5.09
CA ARG A 45 28.50 -17.18 4.44
C ARG A 45 28.45 -16.90 2.95
N SER A 46 28.39 -17.98 2.17
CA SER A 46 28.32 -17.93 0.70
C SER A 46 26.91 -17.73 0.15
N MET A 47 25.87 -17.78 1.00
CA MET A 47 24.47 -17.69 0.57
C MET A 47 23.71 -16.62 1.34
N GLY A 48 22.76 -16.00 0.64
CA GLY A 48 21.90 -14.95 1.16
C GLY A 48 22.47 -13.55 0.97
N PHE A 49 21.58 -12.57 1.10
CA PHE A 49 21.85 -11.17 0.89
C PHE A 49 22.00 -10.43 2.22
N ALA A 50 22.75 -9.32 2.22
CA ALA A 50 22.73 -8.40 3.35
C ALA A 50 21.32 -7.79 3.52
N PRO A 51 20.93 -7.38 4.74
CA PRO A 51 19.65 -6.72 4.96
C PRO A 51 19.45 -5.54 3.99
N GLY A 52 18.36 -5.55 3.22
CA GLY A 52 18.02 -4.50 2.24
C GLY A 52 18.64 -4.67 0.85
N GLN A 53 19.67 -5.51 0.69
CA GLN A 53 20.39 -5.65 -0.58
C GLN A 53 19.52 -6.32 -1.67
N ALA A 54 18.77 -7.36 -1.32
CA ALA A 54 17.86 -8.04 -2.24
C ALA A 54 16.74 -7.12 -2.74
N GLN A 55 16.17 -6.30 -1.86
CA GLN A 55 15.13 -5.33 -2.22
C GLN A 55 15.67 -4.28 -3.20
N ASN A 56 16.87 -3.75 -2.94
CA ASN A 56 17.53 -2.80 -3.83
C ASN A 56 17.84 -3.41 -5.20
N LEU A 57 18.21 -4.69 -5.25
CA LEU A 57 18.47 -5.39 -6.51
C LEU A 57 17.22 -5.47 -7.39
N VAL A 58 16.07 -5.79 -6.81
CA VAL A 58 14.79 -5.82 -7.53
C VAL A 58 14.39 -4.41 -7.98
N LEU A 59 14.52 -3.41 -7.09
CA LEU A 59 14.18 -2.02 -7.41
C LEU A 59 15.04 -1.45 -8.54
N ASN A 60 16.35 -1.69 -8.49
CA ASN A 60 17.28 -1.25 -9.54
C ASN A 60 16.98 -1.94 -10.88
N SER A 61 16.63 -3.23 -10.83
CA SER A 61 16.22 -3.97 -12.03
C SER A 61 14.96 -3.36 -12.66
N PHE A 62 13.97 -2.98 -11.85
CA PHE A 62 12.78 -2.28 -12.32
C PHE A 62 13.12 -0.91 -12.93
N GLN A 63 13.94 -0.11 -12.25
CA GLN A 63 14.33 1.23 -12.70
C GLN A 63 15.21 1.24 -13.95
N SER A 64 15.84 0.11 -14.31
CA SER A 64 16.62 -0.01 -15.54
C SER A 64 15.78 0.06 -16.82
N PHE A 65 14.45 -0.09 -16.71
CA PHE A 65 13.51 0.04 -17.80
C PHE A 65 12.84 1.42 -17.75
N PRO A 66 12.95 2.24 -18.82
CA PRO A 66 12.33 3.55 -18.83
C PRO A 66 10.80 3.43 -18.82
N MET A 67 10.15 4.24 -17.97
CA MET A 67 8.71 4.39 -17.99
C MET A 67 8.30 4.99 -19.34
N LYS A 68 7.29 4.40 -19.98
CA LYS A 68 6.72 4.94 -21.21
C LYS A 68 5.55 5.85 -20.85
N PRO A 69 5.51 7.10 -21.33
CA PRO A 69 4.32 7.93 -21.19
C PRO A 69 3.18 7.26 -21.96
N ILE A 70 1.94 7.47 -21.51
CA ILE A 70 0.77 7.10 -22.29
C ILE A 70 0.73 8.07 -23.47
N GLU A 71 1.02 7.56 -24.67
CA GLU A 71 0.53 8.18 -25.89
C GLU A 71 -0.98 7.91 -25.93
N ASP A 72 -1.80 8.91 -26.27
CA ASP A 72 -3.26 8.79 -26.41
C ASP A 72 -3.60 7.78 -27.54
N VAL A 73 -3.50 6.49 -27.24
CA VAL A 73 -3.87 5.40 -28.13
C VAL A 73 -5.33 5.07 -27.87
N GLN A 74 -6.17 5.39 -28.85
CA GLN A 74 -7.60 5.05 -28.86
C GLN A 74 -7.81 3.56 -28.56
N PRO A 75 -8.76 3.19 -27.68
CA PRO A 75 -8.95 1.80 -27.28
C PRO A 75 -9.40 0.92 -28.45
N GLN A 76 -8.56 -0.02 -28.88
CA GLN A 76 -9.05 -1.21 -29.58
C GLN A 76 -9.54 -2.21 -28.53
N VAL A 77 -10.87 -2.32 -28.46
CA VAL A 77 -11.64 -3.26 -27.66
C VAL A 77 -11.22 -4.71 -27.94
N ALA A 78 -10.75 -5.41 -26.90
CA ALA A 78 -10.84 -6.86 -26.79
C ALA A 78 -11.43 -7.19 -25.42
N ALA A 79 -12.71 -7.57 -25.44
CA ALA A 79 -13.51 -7.92 -24.28
C ALA A 79 -13.15 -9.32 -23.74
N ALA A 80 -13.18 -9.48 -22.42
CA ALA A 80 -13.50 -10.75 -21.77
C ALA A 80 -14.36 -10.51 -20.50
N PRO A 81 -15.33 -11.39 -20.17
CA PRO A 81 -16.52 -11.04 -19.38
C PRO A 81 -16.56 -11.60 -17.94
N HIS A 82 -17.28 -10.86 -17.09
CA HIS A 82 -18.09 -11.21 -15.91
C HIS A 82 -17.54 -11.99 -14.68
N ALA A 83 -17.32 -11.21 -13.61
CA ALA A 83 -17.96 -11.23 -12.29
C ALA A 83 -18.44 -12.56 -11.64
N GLN A 84 -17.98 -12.84 -10.40
CA GLN A 84 -18.80 -12.72 -9.17
C GLN A 84 -17.98 -12.89 -7.86
N LYS A 85 -18.52 -12.28 -6.79
CA LYS A 85 -18.00 -12.08 -5.41
C LYS A 85 -17.87 -13.37 -4.59
N GLU A 86 -16.90 -13.41 -3.66
CA GLU A 86 -17.14 -13.73 -2.24
C GLU A 86 -15.92 -13.38 -1.33
N LYS A 87 -16.23 -12.99 -0.09
CA LYS A 87 -15.32 -12.45 0.95
C LYS A 87 -14.54 -13.57 1.67
N LYS A 88 -13.26 -13.34 2.01
CA LYS A 88 -12.74 -13.21 3.39
C LYS A 88 -11.19 -13.18 3.48
N THR A 89 -10.73 -12.23 4.29
CA THR A 89 -9.58 -12.32 5.22
C THR A 89 -8.15 -12.26 4.68
N SER A 90 -7.48 -11.17 5.11
CA SER A 90 -6.04 -11.03 5.39
C SER A 90 -5.07 -11.21 4.22
N THR A 91 -4.46 -10.10 3.78
CA THR A 91 -3.11 -9.66 4.20
C THR A 91 -2.53 -8.72 3.13
N ARG A 92 -2.28 -7.47 3.52
CA ARG A 92 -1.28 -6.49 3.05
C ARG A 92 -0.77 -6.56 1.59
N SER A 93 -0.88 -5.39 0.92
CA SER A 93 -0.08 -4.90 -0.22
C SER A 93 -0.62 -5.21 -1.63
N GLN A 94 -1.51 -4.36 -2.13
CA GLN A 94 -1.60 -4.08 -3.56
C GLN A 94 -1.67 -2.58 -3.76
N VAL A 95 -0.67 -2.06 -4.46
CA VAL A 95 -0.65 -0.70 -4.97
C VAL A 95 -1.29 -0.75 -6.35
N GLU A 96 -2.46 -0.13 -6.53
CA GLU A 96 -3.04 0.11 -7.85
C GLU A 96 -2.42 1.40 -8.43
N ILE A 97 -2.29 1.49 -9.75
CA ILE A 97 -1.68 2.62 -10.47
C ILE A 97 -2.73 3.11 -11.49
N THR A 98 -2.94 4.43 -11.61
CA THR A 98 -3.94 4.98 -12.55
C THR A 98 -3.43 4.82 -13.98
N GLU A 99 -4.34 4.97 -14.95
CA GLU A 99 -4.03 5.01 -16.39
C GLU A 99 -3.00 6.09 -16.78
N GLU A 100 -2.62 7.01 -15.88
CA GLU A 100 -1.60 8.05 -16.08
C GLU A 100 -0.22 7.69 -15.48
N GLY A 101 -0.02 6.46 -15.00
CA GLY A 101 1.26 5.99 -14.44
C GLY A 101 1.63 6.58 -13.07
N LYS A 102 0.71 7.31 -12.43
CA LYS A 102 0.85 7.73 -11.03
C LYS A 102 0.37 6.60 -10.14
N GLN A 103 1.14 6.30 -9.08
CA GLN A 103 0.67 5.42 -8.02
C GLN A 103 -0.70 5.92 -7.54
N VAL A 104 -1.76 5.11 -7.70
CA VAL A 104 -3.01 5.37 -7.00
C VAL A 104 -2.66 5.14 -5.54
N PRO A 105 -2.74 6.16 -4.69
CA PRO A 105 -2.51 5.93 -3.29
C PRO A 105 -3.53 4.91 -2.83
N VAL A 106 -3.13 3.90 -2.05
CA VAL A 106 -3.97 2.77 -1.63
C VAL A 106 -5.36 3.31 -1.21
N GLY A 107 -6.41 2.96 -1.98
CA GLY A 107 -7.74 3.57 -1.88
C GLY A 107 -7.76 5.10 -1.97
N ASN A 108 -7.51 5.73 -3.13
CA ASN A 108 -7.58 7.19 -3.34
C ASN A 108 -6.87 8.09 -2.29
N GLY A 109 -5.97 7.55 -1.47
CA GLY A 109 -5.42 8.18 -0.27
C GLY A 109 -4.12 8.95 -0.44
N GLY A 110 -3.13 8.71 0.43
CA GLY A 110 -1.80 9.32 0.35
C GLY A 110 -0.82 8.83 1.43
N PHE A 111 0.43 9.26 1.36
CA PHE A 111 1.43 8.99 2.41
C PHE A 111 2.27 10.24 2.73
N THR A 112 2.78 10.28 3.95
CA THR A 112 3.72 11.28 4.47
C THR A 112 4.75 10.58 5.36
N ASP A 113 5.79 11.29 5.82
CA ASP A 113 6.75 10.75 6.78
C ASP A 113 6.12 10.42 8.15
N LYS A 114 4.95 10.99 8.46
CA LYS A 114 4.29 10.88 9.77
C LYS A 114 3.12 9.90 9.79
N TYR A 115 2.42 9.75 8.67
CA TYR A 115 1.20 8.94 8.56
C TYR A 115 0.88 8.59 7.12
N THR A 116 0.10 7.52 6.95
CA THR A 116 -0.50 7.12 5.67
C THR A 116 -2.00 7.17 5.78
N TRP A 117 -2.69 7.32 4.66
CA TRP A 117 -4.15 7.30 4.66
C TRP A 117 -4.71 6.72 3.37
N THR A 118 -5.93 6.22 3.47
CA THR A 118 -6.76 5.67 2.39
C THR A 118 -8.16 6.28 2.52
N GLN A 119 -8.90 6.41 1.43
CA GLN A 119 -10.26 6.93 1.39
C GLN A 119 -11.12 6.22 0.32
N SER A 120 -12.41 6.13 0.59
CA SER A 120 -13.42 5.84 -0.43
C SER A 120 -14.32 7.06 -0.64
N LEU A 121 -15.42 6.92 -1.38
CA LEU A 121 -16.45 7.96 -1.40
C LEU A 121 -17.12 8.15 -0.02
N GLN A 122 -17.10 7.12 0.83
CA GLN A 122 -17.84 7.08 2.09
C GLN A 122 -16.96 7.29 3.32
N ASP A 123 -15.67 6.97 3.25
CA ASP A 123 -14.79 6.95 4.42
C ASP A 123 -13.36 7.42 4.13
N LEU A 124 -12.62 7.63 5.21
CA LEU A 124 -11.20 8.01 5.27
C LEU A 124 -10.56 7.23 6.43
N THR A 125 -9.53 6.44 6.18
CA THR A 125 -8.74 5.74 7.20
C THR A 125 -7.33 6.30 7.24
N VAL A 126 -6.88 6.76 8.40
CA VAL A 126 -5.54 7.29 8.65
C VAL A 126 -4.77 6.32 9.54
N SER A 127 -3.57 5.91 9.14
CA SER A 127 -2.67 5.04 9.90
C SER A 127 -1.41 5.81 10.30
N ILE A 128 -1.15 5.89 11.59
CA ILE A 128 -0.04 6.63 12.19
C ILE A 128 0.85 5.62 12.90
N PRO A 129 2.08 5.37 12.42
CA PRO A 129 3.05 4.54 13.13
C PRO A 129 3.32 5.09 14.53
N ILE A 130 3.29 4.23 15.55
CA ILE A 130 3.56 4.61 16.93
C ILE A 130 4.65 3.71 17.53
N PRO A 131 5.45 4.21 18.50
CA PRO A 131 6.46 3.41 19.18
C PRO A 131 5.85 2.17 19.86
N LYS A 132 6.58 1.05 19.81
CA LYS A 132 6.16 -0.21 20.45
C LYS A 132 5.90 0.01 21.94
N GLY A 133 4.80 -0.54 22.43
CA GLY A 133 4.41 -0.43 23.84
C GLY A 133 3.59 0.81 24.18
N THR A 134 3.28 1.67 23.20
CA THR A 134 2.32 2.77 23.37
C THR A 134 0.94 2.20 23.72
N LYS A 135 0.32 2.72 24.80
CA LYS A 135 -1.03 2.35 25.22
C LYS A 135 -2.01 3.48 24.95
N SER A 136 -3.31 3.19 24.93
CA SER A 136 -4.36 4.18 24.70
C SER A 136 -4.29 5.39 25.64
N LYS A 137 -3.85 5.20 26.89
CA LYS A 137 -3.69 6.27 27.88
C LYS A 137 -2.53 7.25 27.58
N ASP A 138 -1.62 6.85 26.70
CA ASP A 138 -0.46 7.64 26.29
C ASP A 138 -0.78 8.47 25.03
N LEU A 139 -2.01 8.34 24.50
CA LEU A 139 -2.48 9.02 23.31
C LEU A 139 -3.66 9.94 23.64
N ASN A 140 -3.67 11.10 23.01
CA ASN A 140 -4.77 12.04 23.01
C ASN A 140 -5.23 12.23 21.56
N VAL A 141 -6.24 11.45 21.18
CA VAL A 141 -6.85 11.47 19.84
C VAL A 141 -8.16 12.23 19.94
N LYS A 142 -8.24 13.37 19.26
CA LYS A 142 -9.44 14.20 19.18
C LYS A 142 -9.76 14.49 17.73
N PHE A 143 -10.97 14.20 17.32
CA PHE A 143 -11.50 14.65 16.05
C PHE A 143 -12.85 15.33 16.24
N THR A 144 -13.11 16.32 15.39
CA THR A 144 -14.41 16.99 15.26
C THR A 144 -14.95 16.72 13.88
N GLN A 145 -16.14 17.25 13.56
CA GLN A 145 -16.70 17.18 12.21
C GLN A 145 -15.75 17.71 11.11
N SER A 146 -14.73 18.51 11.45
CA SER A 146 -13.84 19.12 10.46
C SER A 146 -12.35 19.08 10.79
N THR A 147 -11.93 18.48 11.90
CA THR A 147 -10.52 18.49 12.33
C THR A 147 -10.07 17.17 12.93
N LEU A 148 -8.78 16.85 12.79
CA LEU A 148 -8.10 15.76 13.51
C LEU A 148 -6.91 16.33 14.28
N CYS A 149 -6.75 15.90 15.52
CA CYS A 149 -5.59 16.16 16.36
C CYS A 149 -5.18 14.88 17.07
N VAL A 150 -3.94 14.45 16.87
CA VAL A 150 -3.33 13.29 17.52
C VAL A 150 -2.07 13.75 18.23
N LYS A 151 -2.09 13.66 19.56
CA LYS A 151 -0.95 14.00 20.43
C LYS A 151 -0.50 12.80 21.23
N MET A 152 0.81 12.65 21.39
CA MET A 152 1.38 11.68 22.33
C MET A 152 1.68 12.37 23.65
N LYS A 153 1.40 11.69 24.76
CA LYS A 153 1.70 12.20 26.09
C LYS A 153 3.21 12.33 26.27
N GLY A 154 3.67 13.52 26.69
CA GLY A 154 5.09 13.83 26.85
C GLY A 154 5.78 14.39 25.59
N LYS A 155 5.05 14.60 24.49
CA LYS A 155 5.51 15.43 23.36
C LYS A 155 4.66 16.70 23.29
N ASP A 156 5.31 17.85 23.16
CA ASP A 156 4.61 19.14 23.04
C ASP A 156 3.97 19.31 21.66
N GLU A 157 4.59 18.76 20.62
CA GLU A 157 4.10 18.83 19.25
C GLU A 157 3.13 17.68 18.90
N PRO A 158 2.01 17.99 18.21
CA PRO A 158 1.12 16.96 17.68
C PRO A 158 1.77 16.15 16.56
N VAL A 159 1.49 14.84 16.57
CA VAL A 159 1.91 13.93 15.51
C VAL A 159 1.13 14.23 14.23
N VAL A 160 -0.18 14.48 14.38
CA VAL A 160 -1.07 14.91 13.30
C VAL A 160 -1.97 16.01 13.83
N GLU A 161 -2.02 17.15 13.14
CA GLU A 161 -2.99 18.21 13.41
C GLU A 161 -3.39 18.86 12.09
N GLY A 162 -4.70 18.95 11.85
CA GLY A 162 -5.18 19.53 10.60
C GLY A 162 -6.69 19.62 10.48
N LYS A 163 -7.12 20.37 9.48
CA LYS A 163 -8.51 20.53 9.06
C LYS A 163 -8.80 19.63 7.86
N PHE A 164 -9.89 18.88 7.91
CA PHE A 164 -10.35 18.06 6.79
C PHE A 164 -10.86 18.92 5.63
N GLY A 165 -10.72 18.41 4.41
CA GLY A 165 -11.32 19.02 3.21
C GLY A 165 -12.84 18.87 3.12
N GLY A 166 -13.43 18.02 3.95
CA GLY A 166 -14.87 17.77 4.03
C GLY A 166 -15.31 17.52 5.47
N LYS A 167 -16.61 17.26 5.65
CA LYS A 167 -17.19 16.97 6.97
C LYS A 167 -17.22 15.46 7.22
N ILE A 168 -17.09 15.07 8.48
CA ILE A 168 -17.26 13.68 8.93
C ILE A 168 -18.47 13.55 9.87
N LYS A 169 -19.00 12.33 9.99
CA LYS A 169 -19.93 11.91 11.05
C LYS A 169 -19.10 11.47 12.25
N VAL A 170 -19.08 12.27 13.31
CA VAL A 170 -18.16 12.05 14.45
C VAL A 170 -18.56 10.78 15.21
N GLU A 171 -19.86 10.57 15.35
CA GLU A 171 -20.52 9.42 15.97
C GLU A 171 -20.21 8.08 15.30
N ASP A 172 -20.02 8.09 13.98
CA ASP A 172 -19.70 6.90 13.17
C ASP A 172 -18.19 6.77 12.93
N SER A 173 -17.39 7.68 13.49
CA SER A 173 -15.93 7.68 13.37
C SER A 173 -15.29 7.13 14.65
N LEU A 174 -14.23 6.33 14.49
CA LEU A 174 -13.56 5.67 15.61
C LEU A 174 -12.05 5.61 15.40
N TRP A 175 -11.32 5.35 16.49
CA TRP A 175 -9.89 5.08 16.43
C TRP A 175 -9.55 3.84 17.24
N SER A 176 -8.50 3.14 16.83
CA SER A 176 -8.03 1.91 17.45
C SER A 176 -6.51 1.83 17.41
N LEU A 177 -5.95 0.96 18.27
CA LEU A 177 -4.54 0.60 18.23
C LEU A 177 -4.41 -0.78 17.59
N GLU A 178 -3.73 -0.86 16.45
CA GLU A 178 -3.43 -2.12 15.79
C GLU A 178 -2.05 -2.64 16.18
N SER A 179 -2.02 -3.86 16.71
CA SER A 179 -0.80 -4.62 17.06
C SER A 179 0.22 -3.85 17.92
N ASN A 180 -0.22 -2.80 18.64
CA ASN A 180 0.61 -1.85 19.38
C ASN A 180 1.73 -1.16 18.56
N GLU A 181 1.58 -1.10 17.23
CA GLU A 181 2.57 -0.53 16.31
C GLU A 181 1.98 0.59 15.44
N ALA A 182 0.65 0.68 15.34
CA ALA A 182 -0.02 1.76 14.62
C ALA A 182 -1.29 2.23 15.35
N LEU A 183 -1.50 3.54 15.36
CA LEU A 183 -2.80 4.15 15.63
C LEU A 183 -3.56 4.24 14.30
N VAL A 184 -4.76 3.67 14.25
CA VAL A 184 -5.65 3.73 13.09
C VAL A 184 -6.86 4.59 13.44
N VAL A 185 -7.17 5.58 12.61
CA VAL A 185 -8.31 6.48 12.75
C VAL A 185 -9.22 6.27 11.53
N SER A 186 -10.40 5.72 11.74
CA SER A 186 -11.41 5.47 10.72
C SER A 186 -12.51 6.51 10.81
N LEU A 187 -12.69 7.29 9.74
CA LEU A 187 -13.56 8.46 9.69
C LEU A 187 -14.63 8.27 8.61
N GLU A 188 -15.90 8.40 8.99
CA GLU A 188 -17.02 8.32 8.03
C GLU A 188 -17.35 9.72 7.49
N LYS A 189 -17.40 9.86 6.16
CA LYS A 189 -17.70 11.13 5.50
C LYS A 189 -19.19 11.47 5.67
N ALA A 190 -19.47 12.71 6.03
CA ALA A 190 -20.82 13.24 5.97
C ALA A 190 -21.21 13.44 4.50
N ALA A 191 -22.48 13.17 4.17
CA ALA A 191 -23.00 13.46 2.84
C ALA A 191 -22.79 14.95 2.48
N PRO A 192 -22.47 15.27 1.21
CA PRO A 192 -22.40 16.66 0.78
C PRO A 192 -23.74 17.34 1.07
N LYS A 193 -23.70 18.50 1.71
CA LYS A 193 -24.90 19.33 1.86
C LYS A 193 -25.25 19.86 0.47
N THR A 194 -26.41 19.45 -0.05
CA THR A 194 -27.07 20.04 -1.22
C THR A 194 -27.48 21.48 -0.96
#